data_AF-X1BDM6-F1
#
_entry.id   AF-X1BDM6-F1
#
_cell.length_a   1.000
_cell.length_b   1.000
_cell.length_c   1.000
_cell.angle_alpha   90.00
_cell.angle_beta   90.00
_cell.angle_gamma   90.00
#
_symmetry.space_group_name_H-M   'P 1'
#
loop_
_entity.id
_entity.type
_entity.pdbx_description
1 polymer ?
#
loop_
_entity_poly.entity_id
_entity_poly.type
_entity_poly.pdbx_seq_one_letter_code
_entity_poly.pdbx_strand_id
1 'polypeptide(L)'
;MFYKIGKYKFQLVEEIILEKDKSGFIKKFFPKDRYKNLKNIPLHKYGKGPFCSFKIPVEYKKKSGVYLLFVNNELKHVGICKDLY
;
A
#
# COMPACT_ATOMS: atom_id res chain seq x y z
N MET A 1 0.49 -14.37 13.46
CA MET A 1 -0.26 -15.30 12.57
C MET A 1 0.60 -15.66 11.36
N PHE A 2 0.41 -16.81 10.73
CA PHE A 2 1.16 -17.21 9.52
C PHE A 2 0.22 -17.67 8.41
N TYR A 3 0.58 -17.36 7.16
CA TYR A 3 -0.07 -17.84 5.96
C TYR A 3 0.82 -18.84 5.24
N LYS A 4 0.23 -19.90 4.67
CA LYS A 4 0.95 -20.89 3.87
C LYS A 4 0.50 -20.81 2.42
N ILE A 5 1.42 -20.52 1.52
CA ILE A 5 1.18 -20.48 0.07
C ILE A 5 2.11 -21.52 -0.57
N GLY A 6 1.53 -22.66 -0.95
CA GLY A 6 2.31 -23.83 -1.38
C GLY A 6 3.28 -24.30 -0.29
N LYS A 7 4.58 -24.29 -0.58
CA LYS A 7 5.65 -24.64 0.37
C LYS A 7 6.18 -23.46 1.20
N TYR A 8 5.74 -22.24 0.92
CA TYR A 8 6.25 -21.03 1.55
C TYR A 8 5.39 -20.63 2.74
N LYS A 9 6.04 -20.18 3.81
CA LYS A 9 5.40 -19.67 5.03
C LYS A 9 5.65 -18.16 5.11
N PHE A 10 4.56 -17.40 5.26
CA PHE A 10 4.58 -15.95 5.38
C PHE A 10 4.13 -15.56 6.78
N GLN A 11 4.89 -14.69 7.44
CA GLN A 11 4.48 -14.09 8.71
C GLN A 11 3.54 -12.91 8.43
N LEU A 12 2.43 -12.84 9.17
CA LEU A 12 1.63 -11.62 9.17
C LEU A 12 2.46 -10.49 9.78
N VAL A 13 2.70 -9.45 8.97
CA VAL A 13 3.41 -8.24 9.38
C VAL A 13 2.47 -7.32 10.14
N GLU A 14 1.40 -6.89 9.49
CA GLU A 14 0.39 -6.02 10.07
C GLU A 14 -0.90 -6.08 9.25
N GLU A 15 -2.01 -5.60 9.82
CA GLU A 15 -3.20 -5.25 9.06
C GLU A 15 -3.00 -3.91 8.33
N ILE A 16 -3.70 -3.69 7.21
CA ILE A 16 -3.61 -2.41 6.49
C ILE A 16 -4.36 -1.35 7.28
N ILE A 17 -3.63 -0.56 8.05
CA ILE A 17 -4.16 0.59 8.78
C ILE A 17 -3.89 1.85 7.97
N LEU A 18 -4.96 2.49 7.50
CA LEU A 18 -4.86 3.72 6.73
C LEU A 18 -4.46 4.90 7.62
N GLU A 19 -3.60 5.77 7.10
CA GLU A 19 -3.27 7.03 7.74
C GLU A 19 -4.53 7.89 7.94
N LYS A 20 -4.67 8.45 9.14
CA LYS A 20 -5.75 9.35 9.52
C LYS A 20 -5.26 10.78 9.68
N ASP A 21 -6.13 11.76 9.45
CA ASP A 21 -5.88 13.16 9.76
C ASP A 21 -6.08 13.48 11.25
N LYS A 22 -5.90 14.75 11.63
CA LYS A 22 -6.06 15.20 13.03
C LYS A 22 -7.48 15.02 13.56
N SER A 23 -8.47 14.88 12.68
CA SER A 23 -9.88 14.68 13.01
C SER A 23 -10.25 13.19 13.04
N GLY A 24 -9.31 12.28 12.77
CA GLY A 24 -9.52 10.84 12.79
C GLY A 24 -10.11 10.27 11.49
N PHE A 25 -10.29 11.07 10.45
CA PHE A 25 -10.77 10.60 9.15
C PHE A 25 -9.61 10.06 8.31
N ILE A 26 -9.89 9.14 7.38
CA ILE A 26 -8.89 8.65 6.43
C ILE A 26 -8.33 9.84 5.66
N LYS A 27 -7.00 9.99 5.72
CA LYS A 27 -6.29 11.05 5.04
C LYS A 27 -6.32 10.80 3.54
N LYS A 28 -6.92 11.74 2.81
CA LYS A 28 -7.05 11.70 1.35
C LYS A 28 -5.92 12.50 0.71
N PHE A 29 -5.32 11.94 -0.32
CA PHE A 29 -4.30 12.58 -1.14
C PHE A 29 -4.82 12.76 -2.56
N PHE A 30 -4.53 13.91 -3.16
CA PHE A 30 -4.85 14.18 -4.56
C PHE A 30 -3.57 14.56 -5.33
N PRO A 31 -2.72 13.58 -5.71
CA PRO A 31 -1.46 13.85 -6.39
C PRO A 31 -1.60 14.69 -7.65
N LYS A 32 -2.72 14.54 -8.37
CA LYS A 32 -3.04 15.33 -9.58
C LYS A 32 -3.06 16.84 -9.33
N ASP A 33 -3.47 17.26 -8.13
CA ASP A 33 -3.60 18.68 -7.78
C ASP A 33 -2.24 19.29 -7.42
N ARG A 34 -1.20 18.47 -7.23
CA ARG A 34 0.17 18.93 -6.93
C ARG A 34 0.94 19.41 -8.15
N TYR A 35 0.54 19.02 -9.37
CA TYR A 35 1.30 19.28 -10.59
C TYR A 35 0.43 20.00 -11.62
N LYS A 36 1.00 21.02 -12.29
CA LYS A 36 0.34 21.67 -13.44
C LYS A 36 0.35 20.72 -14.64
N ASN A 37 -0.82 20.45 -15.20
CA ASN A 37 -0.97 19.63 -16.41
C ASN A 37 -1.03 20.51 -17.68
N LEU A 38 0.08 21.17 -18.02
CA LEU A 38 0.13 22.16 -19.11
C LEU A 38 -0.25 21.59 -20.49
N LYS A 39 -0.10 20.27 -20.68
CA LYS A 39 -0.40 19.57 -21.93
C LYS A 39 -1.77 18.86 -21.92
N ASN A 40 -2.60 19.09 -20.90
CA ASN A 40 -3.90 18.42 -20.72
C ASN A 40 -3.83 16.89 -20.89
N ILE A 41 -2.75 16.28 -20.39
CA ILE A 41 -2.53 14.83 -20.47
C ILE A 41 -3.66 14.14 -19.71
N PRO A 42 -4.40 13.21 -20.33
CA PRO A 42 -5.45 12.46 -19.65
C PRO A 42 -4.89 11.69 -18.45
N LEU A 43 -5.60 11.76 -17.32
CA LEU A 43 -5.27 10.90 -16.19
C LEU A 43 -5.62 9.45 -16.51
N HIS A 44 -4.81 8.52 -15.98
CA HIS A 44 -5.20 7.11 -15.95
C HIS A 44 -6.59 6.94 -15.31
N LYS A 45 -7.33 5.89 -15.66
CA LYS A 45 -8.69 5.64 -15.13
C LYS A 45 -8.78 5.64 -13.60
N TYR A 46 -7.69 5.29 -12.92
CA TYR A 46 -7.57 5.31 -11.45
C TYR A 46 -6.84 6.55 -10.90
N GLY A 47 -6.41 7.47 -11.76
CA GLY A 47 -5.61 8.65 -11.40
C GLY A 47 -6.42 9.83 -10.85
N LYS A 48 -7.76 9.82 -11.02
CA LYS A 48 -8.63 10.91 -10.57
C LYS A 48 -8.94 10.88 -9.07
N GLY A 49 -8.91 9.69 -8.47
CA GLY A 49 -9.49 9.44 -7.16
C GLY A 49 -8.68 10.01 -6.00
N PRO A 50 -9.30 10.12 -4.81
CA PRO A 50 -8.53 10.26 -3.59
C PRO A 50 -7.69 9.00 -3.40
N PHE A 51 -6.41 9.20 -3.12
CA PHE A 51 -5.52 8.14 -2.66
C PHE A 51 -5.47 8.17 -1.14
N CYS A 52 -5.11 7.05 -0.54
CA CYS A 52 -4.75 6.93 0.87
C CYS A 52 -3.36 6.31 0.96
N SER A 53 -2.76 6.36 2.14
CA SER A 53 -1.50 5.69 2.42
C SER A 53 -1.64 4.84 3.67
N PHE A 54 -0.83 3.80 3.72
CA PHE A 54 -0.52 3.02 4.91
C PHE A 54 1.00 2.90 4.97
N LYS A 55 1.53 2.43 6.10
CA LYS A 55 2.96 2.23 6.29
C LYS A 55 3.21 0.84 6.83
N ILE A 56 4.39 0.31 6.53
CA ILE A 56 4.89 -0.89 7.17
C ILE A 56 5.65 -0.48 8.44
N PRO A 57 5.62 -1.27 9.53
CA PRO A 57 6.41 -0.97 10.73
C PRO A 57 7.90 -0.83 10.44
N VAL A 58 8.55 0.12 11.11
CA VAL A 58 9.98 0.42 10.94
C VAL A 58 10.90 -0.77 11.23
N GLU A 59 10.42 -1.74 11.99
CA GLU A 59 11.08 -3.02 12.29
C GLU A 59 11.42 -3.84 11.03
N TYR A 60 10.69 -3.62 9.94
CA TYR A 60 10.90 -4.29 8.66
C TYR A 60 11.83 -3.53 7.71
N LYS A 61 12.42 -2.42 8.17
CA LYS A 61 13.42 -1.68 7.39
C LYS A 61 14.60 -2.58 7.00
N LYS A 62 15.04 -2.46 5.75
CA LYS A 62 16.06 -3.30 5.08
C LYS A 62 15.71 -4.79 4.95
N LYS A 63 14.48 -5.22 5.27
CA LYS A 63 14.03 -6.58 4.97
C LYS A 63 13.70 -6.66 3.49
N SER A 64 14.39 -7.53 2.76
CA SER A 64 14.11 -7.83 1.37
C SER A 64 13.34 -9.14 1.24
N GLY A 65 12.60 -9.30 0.16
CA GLY A 65 11.91 -10.56 -0.13
C GLY A 65 10.57 -10.35 -0.81
N VAL A 66 9.70 -11.36 -0.64
CA VAL A 66 8.35 -11.39 -1.21
C VAL A 66 7.33 -11.07 -0.13
N TYR A 67 6.35 -10.23 -0.46
CA TYR A 67 5.23 -9.89 0.42
C TYR A 67 3.90 -10.17 -0.26
N LEU A 68 2.87 -10.35 0.57
CA LEU A 68 1.50 -10.64 0.15
C LEU A 68 0.56 -9.56 0.68
N LEU A 69 -0.40 -9.13 -0.13
CA LEU A 69 -1.52 -8.31 0.35
C LEU A 69 -2.82 -9.09 0.24
N PHE A 70 -3.54 -9.12 1.36
CA PHE A 70 -4.85 -9.73 1.47
C PHE A 70 -5.92 -8.64 1.61
N VAL A 71 -7.06 -8.85 0.98
CA VAL A 71 -8.27 -8.02 1.16
C VAL A 71 -9.40 -8.98 1.49
N ASN A 72 -10.07 -8.78 2.62
CA ASN A 72 -11.13 -9.68 3.10
C ASN A 72 -10.68 -11.16 3.12
N ASN A 73 -9.46 -11.41 3.62
CA ASN A 73 -8.82 -12.73 3.67
C ASN A 73 -8.52 -13.39 2.30
N GLU A 74 -8.74 -12.69 1.18
CA GLU A 74 -8.37 -13.16 -0.15
C GLU A 74 -7.05 -12.53 -0.60
N LEU A 75 -6.13 -13.36 -1.12
CA LEU A 75 -4.88 -12.88 -1.70
C LEU A 75 -5.17 -12.02 -2.95
N LYS A 76 -4.80 -10.74 -2.92
CA LYS A 76 -4.98 -9.81 -4.05
C LYS A 76 -3.68 -9.41 -4.73
N HIS A 77 -2.55 -9.46 -4.02
CA HIS A 77 -1.28 -9.02 -4.56
C HIS A 77 -0.10 -9.81 -4.00
N VAL A 78 0.89 -10.03 -4.88
CA VAL A 78 2.20 -10.59 -4.54
C VAL A 78 3.24 -9.62 -5.09
N GLY A 79 4.13 -9.14 -4.22
CA GLY A 79 5.17 -8.17 -4.59
C GLY A 79 6.55 -8.60 -4.11
N ILE A 80 7.59 -8.03 -4.70
CA ILE A 80 8.99 -8.17 -4.28
C ILE A 80 9.54 -6.81 -3.87
N CYS A 81 10.37 -6.78 -2.83
CA CYS A 81 11.04 -5.57 -2.38
C CYS A 81 12.50 -5.83 -1.98
N LYS A 82 13.34 -4.80 -2.10
CA LYS A 82 14.71 -4.77 -1.53
C LYS A 82 14.72 -4.19 -0.11
N ASP A 83 13.73 -3.37 0.21
CA ASP A 83 13.43 -2.84 1.53
C ASP A 83 11.90 -2.83 1.66
N LEU A 84 11.38 -3.44 2.72
CA LEU A 84 9.94 -3.58 2.96
C LEU A 84 9.35 -2.35 3.66
N TYR A 85 10.18 -1.48 4.24
CA TYR A 85 9.75 -0.23 4.87
C TYR A 85 9.52 0.91 3.86
#